data_AF-A0A1I6UCG0-F1
#
_entry.id   AF-A0A1I6UCG0-F1
#
_cell.length_a   1.000
_cell.length_b   1.000
_cell.length_c   1.000
_cell.angle_alpha   90.00
_cell.angle_beta   90.00
_cell.angle_gamma   90.00
#
_symmetry.space_group_name_H-M   'P 1'
#
loop_
_entity.id
_entity.type
_entity.pdbx_description
1 polymer ?
#
loop_
_entity_poly.entity_id
_entity_poly.type
_entity_poly.pdbx_seq_one_letter_code
_entity_poly.pdbx_strand_id
1 'polypeptide(L)' 'MVFFSKKKEDGLLRCSFCGKLEDQVLKVIKGPGVNICDECIDLCNEILEAELEIDKD' A
#
# COMPACT_ATOMS: atom_id res chain seq x y z
N MET A 1 -19.68 -26.37 4.52
CA MET A 1 -18.32 -26.42 3.94
C MET A 1 -18.36 -25.65 2.63
N VAL A 2 -18.11 -24.33 2.68
CA VAL A 2 -18.08 -23.50 1.46
C VAL A 2 -16.66 -23.47 0.92
N PHE A 3 -16.51 -24.10 -0.24
CA PHE A 3 -15.32 -24.16 -1.07
C PHE A 3 -15.03 -22.78 -1.66
N PHE A 4 -14.36 -21.90 -0.90
CA PHE A 4 -13.75 -20.70 -1.49
C PHE A 4 -12.40 -21.07 -2.08
N SER A 5 -12.46 -21.35 -3.38
CA SER A 5 -11.35 -21.61 -4.27
C SER A 5 -10.29 -20.50 -4.15
N LYS A 6 -9.16 -20.77 -3.51
CA LYS A 6 -8.00 -19.87 -3.52
C LYS A 6 -7.47 -19.79 -4.95
N LYS A 7 -7.79 -18.69 -5.66
CA LYS A 7 -7.11 -18.33 -6.89
C LYS A 7 -5.61 -18.18 -6.57
N LYS A 8 -4.80 -18.90 -7.33
CA LYS A 8 -3.35 -18.71 -7.40
C LYS A 8 -3.03 -17.27 -7.82
N GLU A 9 -2.53 -16.48 -6.88
CA GLU A 9 -1.99 -15.14 -7.13
C GLU A 9 -0.48 -15.24 -7.47
N ASP A 10 -0.15 -16.04 -8.47
CA ASP A 10 1.23 -16.15 -8.97
C ASP A 10 1.48 -14.97 -9.95
N GLY A 11 1.60 -13.74 -9.42
CA GLY A 11 2.04 -12.58 -10.23
C GLY A 11 1.38 -11.23 -9.93
N LEU A 12 0.39 -11.17 -9.03
CA LEU A 12 -0.24 -9.91 -8.67
C LEU A 12 0.64 -9.16 -7.66
N LEU A 13 1.04 -7.94 -8.04
CA LEU A 13 1.76 -7.05 -7.15
C LEU A 13 0.78 -6.47 -6.15
N ARG A 14 1.05 -6.68 -4.86
CA ARG A 14 0.26 -6.13 -3.78
C ARG A 14 1.07 -5.10 -3.00
N CYS A 15 0.43 -4.04 -2.54
CA CYS A 15 1.01 -3.12 -1.59
C CYS A 15 1.29 -3.85 -0.26
N SER A 16 2.49 -3.67 0.29
CA SER A 16 2.89 -4.28 1.56
C SER A 16 2.20 -3.65 2.77
N PHE A 17 1.65 -2.44 2.63
CA PHE A 17 1.04 -1.67 3.71
C PHE A 17 -0.47 -1.91 3.82
N CYS A 18 -1.21 -1.73 2.71
CA CYS A 18 -2.67 -1.89 2.70
C CYS A 18 -3.14 -3.25 2.18
N GLY A 19 -2.26 -4.04 1.54
CA GLY A 19 -2.61 -5.34 0.95
C GLY A 19 -3.39 -5.26 -0.37
N LYS A 20 -3.68 -4.05 -0.89
CA LYS A 20 -4.37 -3.86 -2.17
C LYS A 20 -3.52 -4.35 -3.34
N LEU A 21 -4.19 -4.89 -4.36
CA LEU A 21 -3.58 -5.33 -5.61
C LEU A 21 -3.33 -4.13 -6.53
N GLU A 22 -2.40 -4.30 -7.48
CA GLU A 22 -2.11 -3.35 -8.56
C GLU A 22 -3.37 -2.89 -9.33
N ASP A 23 -4.39 -3.74 -9.49
CA ASP A 23 -5.64 -3.37 -10.18
C ASP A 23 -6.55 -2.46 -9.35
N GLN A 24 -6.38 -2.45 -8.03
CA GLN A 24 -7.22 -1.68 -7.09
C GLN A 24 -6.67 -0.29 -6.82
N VAL A 25 -5.49 0.04 -7.33
CA VAL A 25 -4.78 1.30 -7.04
C VAL A 25 -4.26 1.90 -8.34
N LEU A 26 -4.06 3.21 -8.36
CA LEU A 26 -3.59 3.91 -9.56
C LEU A 26 -2.14 3.54 -9.88
N LYS A 27 -1.30 3.41 -8.84
CA LYS A 27 0.13 3.09 -8.99
C LYS A 27 0.61 2.22 -7.85
N VAL A 28 1.46 1.23 -8.17
CA VAL A 28 2.28 0.50 -7.21
C VAL A 28 3.75 0.68 -7.55
N ILE A 29 4.52 1.16 -6.59
CA ILE A 29 5.97 1.33 -6.67
C ILE A 29 6.64 0.06 -6.16
N LYS A 30 7.53 -0.53 -6.96
CA LYS A 30 8.31 -1.72 -6.59
C LYS A 30 9.67 -1.30 -6.02
N GLY A 31 9.92 -1.68 -4.78
CA GLY A 31 11.24 -1.63 -4.16
C GLY A 31 11.84 -3.03 -3.97
N PRO A 32 13.12 -3.12 -3.58
CA PRO A 32 13.74 -4.37 -3.19
C PRO A 32 13.06 -4.93 -1.92
N GLY A 33 12.15 -5.89 -2.09
CA GLY A 33 11.48 -6.59 -0.98
C GLY A 33 10.26 -5.89 -0.39
N VAL A 34 9.88 -4.71 -0.90
CA VAL A 34 8.72 -3.96 -0.42
C VAL A 34 8.01 -3.26 -1.58
N ASN A 35 6.70 -3.13 -1.47
CA ASN A 35 5.84 -2.55 -2.49
C ASN A 35 4.94 -1.53 -1.80
N ILE A 36 4.78 -0.34 -2.38
CA ILE A 36 3.91 0.69 -1.82
C ILE A 36 3.03 1.29 -2.92
N CYS A 37 1.75 1.51 -2.62
CA CYS A 37 0.80 2.15 -3.55
C CYS A 37 0.69 3.66 -3.31
N ASP A 38 0.14 4.39 -4.27
CA ASP A 38 -0.07 5.84 -4.20
C ASP A 38 -0.85 6.26 -2.95
N GLU A 39 -1.98 5.63 -2.66
CA GLU A 39 -2.79 5.95 -1.47
C GLU A 39 -2.00 5.83 -0.15
N CYS A 40 -1.11 4.83 -0.03
CA CYS A 40 -0.30 4.69 1.17
C CYS A 40 0.76 5.79 1.27
N ILE A 41 1.25 6.30 0.14
CA ILE A 41 2.21 7.41 0.12
C ILE A 41 1.52 8.69 0.57
N ASP A 42 0.32 8.98 0.06
CA ASP A 42 -0.46 10.15 0.47
C ASP A 42 -0.77 10.11 1.98
N LEU A 43 -1.25 8.98 2.48
CA LEU A 43 -1.48 8.79 3.92
C LEU A 43 -0.21 8.97 4.75
N CYS A 44 0.92 8.44 4.29
CA CYS A 44 2.20 8.65 4.95
C CYS A 44 2.62 10.12 4.94
N ASN A 45 2.42 10.84 3.84
CA ASN A 45 2.74 12.26 3.74
C ASN A 45 1.88 13.10 4.70
N GLU A 46 0.56 12.83 4.76
CA GLU A 46 -0.34 13.53 5.69
C GLU A 46 0.11 13.40 7.15
N ILE A 47 0.51 12.19 7.55
CA ILE A 47 1.01 11.93 8.91
C ILE A 47 2.33 12.67 9.15
N LEU A 48 3.25 12.66 8.18
CA LEU A 48 4.55 13.33 8.29
C LEU A 48 4.42 14.86 8.34
N GLU A 49 3.53 15.42 7.52
CA GLU A 49 3.24 16.86 7.52
C GLU A 49 2.63 17.30 8.86
N ALA A 50 1.71 16.51 9.42
CA ALA A 50 1.13 16.79 10.73
C ALA A 50 2.19 16.83 11.84
N GLU A 51 3.17 15.91 11.82
CA GLU A 51 4.26 15.89 12.82
C GLU A 51 5.17 17.13 12.69
N LEU A 52 5.52 17.53 11.45
CA LEU A 52 6.36 18.72 11.19
C LEU A 52 5.73 20.05 11.62
N GLU A 53 4.40 20.09 11.77
CA GLU A 53 3.69 21.26 12.29
C GLU A 53 3.67 21.30 13.82
N ILE A 54 3.78 20.15 14.50
CA ILE A 54 3.71 20.03 15.96
C ILE A 54 5.04 20.42 16.62
N ASP A 55 6.18 20.13 15.99
CA ASP A 55 7.52 20.43 16.51
C ASP A 55 7.97 21.92 16.35
N LYS A 56 7.05 22.84 16.04
CA LYS A 56 7.35 24.29 15.88
C LYS A 56 7.13 25.13 17.15
N ASP A 57 6.90 24.52 18.30
CA ASP A 57 6.85 25.20 19.61
C ASP A 57 8.17 25.03 20.40
#